data_AF-A0A946R5Q8-F1
#
_entry.id   AF-A0A946R5Q8-F1
#
_cell.length_a   1.000
_cell.length_b   1.000
_cell.length_c   1.000
_cell.angle_alpha   90.00
_cell.angle_beta   90.00
_cell.angle_gamma   90.00
#
_symmetry.space_group_name_H-M   'P 1'
#
loop_
_entity.id
_entity.type
_entity.pdbx_description
1 polymer ?
#
loop_
_entity_poly.entity_id
_entity_poly.type
_entity_poly.pdbx_seq_one_letter_code
_entity_poly.pdbx_strand_id
1 'polypeptide(L)'
;MAVLVGKKAPGFNAQAVINGKDIVDGFALSQYLGKQYVLLFFYPKDFTFVCPTELHAFQDKLAEFEKRNVQVIACSTDTEHSHWGWLQVPKGKGGIEGVTYPLVADTNK
;
A
#
# COMPACT_ATOMS: atom_id res chain seq x y z
N MET A 1 -4.01 -20.08 4.84
CA MET A 1 -2.64 -20.63 4.77
C MET A 1 -1.76 -19.72 5.64
N ALA A 2 -1.07 -20.25 6.65
CA ALA A 2 -0.26 -19.41 7.53
C ALA A 2 0.99 -18.89 6.80
N VAL A 3 1.30 -17.60 6.95
CA VAL A 3 2.56 -17.02 6.44
C VAL A 3 3.68 -17.50 7.35
N LEU A 4 4.61 -18.28 6.82
CA LEU A 4 5.75 -18.82 7.56
C LEU A 4 7.01 -18.00 7.28
N VAL A 5 7.62 -17.46 8.34
CA VAL A 5 8.90 -16.75 8.25
C VAL A 5 9.95 -17.66 7.61
N GLY A 6 10.71 -17.11 6.65
CA GLY A 6 11.74 -17.84 5.90
C GLY A 6 11.23 -18.67 4.72
N LYS A 7 9.92 -18.76 4.51
CA LYS A 7 9.34 -19.29 3.26
C LYS A 7 9.12 -18.17 2.25
N LYS A 8 9.00 -18.53 0.98
CA LYS A 8 8.65 -17.59 -0.08
C LYS A 8 7.30 -16.95 0.23
N ALA A 9 7.23 -15.63 0.19
CA ALA A 9 5.98 -14.90 0.38
C ALA A 9 4.93 -15.37 -0.64
N PRO A 10 3.65 -15.53 -0.24
CA PRO A 10 2.57 -15.84 -1.16
C PRO A 10 2.49 -14.80 -2.27
N GLY A 11 2.32 -15.25 -3.51
CA GLY A 11 2.03 -14.35 -4.61
C GLY A 11 0.60 -13.85 -4.52
N PHE A 12 0.36 -12.62 -4.97
CA PHE A 12 -0.98 -12.09 -5.21
C PHE A 12 -0.98 -11.27 -6.49
N ASN A 13 -2.18 -11.07 -7.02
CA ASN A 13 -2.48 -10.16 -8.11
C ASN A 13 -3.81 -9.48 -7.77
N ALA A 14 -3.81 -8.15 -7.65
CA ALA A 14 -4.97 -7.37 -7.25
C ALA A 14 -4.94 -5.97 -7.87
N GLN A 15 -6.04 -5.23 -7.76
CA GLN A 15 -6.07 -3.82 -8.13
C GLN A 15 -5.32 -2.99 -7.08
N ALA A 16 -4.71 -1.89 -7.52
CA ALA A 16 -4.02 -0.98 -6.62
C ALA A 16 -4.12 0.47 -7.12
N VAL A 17 -4.01 1.43 -6.20
CA VAL A 17 -3.79 2.84 -6.54
C VAL A 17 -2.30 3.15 -6.43
N ILE A 18 -1.70 3.67 -7.50
CA ILE A 18 -0.29 4.07 -7.56
C ILE A 18 -0.17 5.59 -7.80
N ASN A 19 0.99 6.16 -7.45
CA ASN A 19 1.28 7.59 -7.62
C ASN A 19 0.22 8.51 -6.98
N GLY A 20 -0.52 8.01 -6.00
CA GLY A 20 -1.60 8.73 -5.31
C GLY A 20 -2.87 8.98 -6.13
N LYS A 21 -3.01 8.44 -7.35
CA LYS A 21 -4.17 8.73 -8.21
C LYS A 21 -4.50 7.69 -9.28
N ASP A 22 -3.54 6.91 -9.73
CA ASP A 22 -3.72 6.04 -10.89
C ASP A 22 -4.17 4.66 -10.41
N ILE A 23 -5.39 4.25 -10.78
CA ILE A 23 -5.86 2.89 -10.52
C ILE A 23 -5.26 1.97 -11.57
N VAL A 24 -4.54 0.94 -11.13
CA VAL A 24 -4.00 -0.11 -11.99
C VAL A 24 -4.64 -1.44 -11.65
N ASP A 25 -4.90 -2.21 -12.70
CA ASP A 25 -5.23 -3.63 -12.59
C ASP A 25 -3.94 -4.44 -12.71
N GLY A 26 -3.93 -5.65 -12.17
CA GLY A 26 -2.80 -6.56 -12.35
C GLY A 26 -1.61 -6.35 -11.39
N PHE A 27 -1.75 -5.62 -10.29
CA PHE A 27 -0.63 -5.33 -9.37
C PHE A 27 -0.18 -6.62 -8.67
N ALA A 28 1.02 -7.09 -9.03
CA ALA A 28 1.52 -8.40 -8.60
C ALA A 28 2.82 -8.29 -7.79
N LEU A 29 2.87 -8.95 -6.63
CA LEU A 29 4.08 -8.97 -5.78
C LEU A 29 5.32 -9.51 -6.50
N SER A 30 5.12 -10.41 -7.47
CA SER A 30 6.18 -11.01 -8.27
C SER A 30 6.97 -9.99 -9.10
N GLN A 31 6.43 -8.80 -9.37
CA GLN A 31 7.11 -7.77 -10.15
C GLN A 31 8.39 -7.23 -9.49
N TYR A 32 8.48 -7.37 -8.16
CA TYR A 32 9.62 -6.95 -7.34
C TYR A 32 10.60 -8.09 -7.01
N LEU A 33 10.23 -9.34 -7.30
CA LEU A 33 11.03 -10.51 -6.95
C LEU A 33 12.40 -10.44 -7.63
N GLY A 34 13.47 -10.48 -6.83
CA GLY A 34 14.86 -10.42 -7.31
C GLY A 34 15.34 -9.03 -7.77
N LYS A 35 14.49 -7.99 -7.68
CA LYS A 35 14.84 -6.61 -8.05
C LYS A 35 15.01 -5.71 -6.83
N GLN A 36 14.06 -5.76 -5.90
CA GLN A 36 14.02 -4.94 -4.69
C GLN A 36 13.38 -5.69 -3.53
N TYR A 37 13.73 -5.29 -2.30
CA TYR A 37 13.03 -5.75 -1.12
C TYR A 37 11.61 -5.17 -1.09
N VAL A 38 10.68 -5.86 -0.44
CA VAL A 38 9.30 -5.38 -0.31
C VAL A 38 8.92 -5.32 1.17
N LEU A 39 8.49 -4.15 1.59
CA LEU A 39 7.76 -3.93 2.83
C LEU A 39 6.27 -3.86 2.46
N LEU A 40 5.58 -4.98 2.65
CA LEU A 40 4.13 -5.08 2.54
C LEU A 40 3.54 -4.99 3.95
N PHE A 41 2.71 -3.97 4.19
CA PHE A 41 2.00 -3.83 5.46
C PHE A 41 0.49 -3.73 5.24
N PHE A 42 -0.25 -4.20 6.23
CA PHE A 42 -1.71 -4.22 6.21
C PHE A 42 -2.24 -3.22 7.21
N TYR A 43 -3.22 -2.42 6.80
CA TYR A 43 -3.98 -1.55 7.69
C TYR A 43 -5.47 -1.95 7.62
N PRO A 44 -6.23 -1.75 8.71
CA PRO A 44 -7.54 -2.36 8.85
C PRO A 44 -8.61 -1.76 7.94
N LYS A 45 -8.64 -0.43 7.76
CA LYS A 45 -9.68 0.23 6.99
C LYS A 45 -9.37 1.69 6.62
N ASP A 46 -9.78 2.08 5.42
CA ASP A 46 -9.87 3.47 4.95
C ASP A 46 -10.80 4.34 5.81
N PHE A 47 -10.58 5.65 5.77
CA PHE A 47 -11.41 6.66 6.46
C PHE A 47 -11.55 6.45 7.98
N THR A 48 -10.51 5.88 8.61
CA THR A 48 -10.41 5.75 10.07
C THR A 48 -9.39 6.72 10.66
N PHE A 49 -9.43 6.94 11.97
CA PHE A 49 -8.70 8.05 12.62
C PHE A 49 -7.23 7.73 12.97
N VAL A 50 -6.85 6.46 13.09
CA VAL A 50 -5.48 6.05 13.48
C VAL A 50 -4.62 5.73 12.26
N CYS A 51 -5.18 5.02 11.29
CA CYS A 51 -4.48 4.56 10.08
C CYS A 51 -3.75 5.66 9.27
N PRO A 52 -4.26 6.90 9.09
CA PRO A 52 -3.56 7.87 8.26
C PRO A 52 -2.19 8.25 8.84
N THR A 53 -1.99 8.13 10.15
CA THR A 53 -0.69 8.45 10.77
C THR A 53 0.42 7.49 10.32
N GLU A 54 0.14 6.19 10.23
CA GLU A 54 1.08 5.19 9.74
C GLU A 54 1.40 5.41 8.26
N LEU A 55 0.36 5.68 7.45
CA LEU A 55 0.54 5.90 6.01
C LEU A 55 1.40 7.16 5.74
N HIS A 56 1.10 8.26 6.42
CA HIS A 56 1.91 9.48 6.32
C HIS A 56 3.35 9.28 6.82
N ALA A 57 3.55 8.50 7.89
CA ALA A 57 4.89 8.21 8.40
C ALA A 57 5.75 7.41 7.41
N PHE A 58 5.16 6.43 6.72
CA PHE A 58 5.84 5.72 5.64
C PHE A 58 6.14 6.63 4.45
N GLN A 59 5.23 7.53 4.10
CA GLN A 59 5.44 8.51 3.03
C GLN A 59 6.61 9.45 3.35
N ASP A 60 6.65 10.00 4.58
CA ASP A 60 7.72 10.89 5.04
C ASP A 60 9.10 10.20 5.02
N LYS A 61 9.12 8.87 5.16
CA LYS A 61 10.33 8.03 5.14
C LYS A 61 10.57 7.31 3.83
N LEU A 62 9.75 7.53 2.80
CA LEU A 62 9.80 6.78 1.55
C LEU A 62 11.20 6.83 0.90
N ALA A 63 11.82 8.01 0.90
CA ALA A 63 13.18 8.19 0.37
C ALA A 63 14.26 7.37 1.12
N GLU A 64 14.08 7.08 2.41
CA GLU A 64 14.99 6.21 3.17
C GLU A 64 14.85 4.74 2.79
N PHE A 65 13.61 4.29 2.49
CA PHE A 65 13.34 2.96 1.98
C PHE A 65 13.87 2.77 0.56
N GLU A 66 13.64 3.75 -0.33
CA GLU A 66 14.14 3.73 -1.70
C GLU A 66 15.68 3.67 -1.74
N LYS A 67 16.37 4.45 -0.90
CA LYS A 67 17.84 4.39 -0.74
C LYS A 67 18.36 3.01 -0.34
N ARG A 68 17.52 2.18 0.31
CA ARG A 68 17.85 0.81 0.73
C ARG A 68 17.32 -0.24 -0.26
N ASN A 69 16.86 0.17 -1.44
CA ASN A 69 16.24 -0.70 -2.43
C ASN A 69 15.02 -1.46 -1.87
N VAL A 70 14.15 -0.75 -1.14
CA VAL A 70 12.92 -1.29 -0.53
C VAL A 70 11.70 -0.59 -1.13
N GLN A 71 10.75 -1.38 -1.64
CA GLN A 71 9.41 -0.95 -1.99
C GLN A 71 8.49 -0.96 -0.78
N VAL A 72 7.83 0.15 -0.50
CA VAL A 72 6.71 0.19 0.45
C VAL A 72 5.42 -0.08 -0.30
N ILE A 73 4.56 -0.95 0.26
CA ILE A 73 3.24 -1.30 -0.26
C ILE A 73 2.28 -1.38 0.91
N ALA A 74 1.17 -0.65 0.83
CA ALA A 74 0.09 -0.75 1.80
C ALA A 74 -1.04 -1.62 1.23
N CYS A 75 -1.75 -2.34 2.09
CA CYS A 75 -2.87 -3.20 1.71
C CYS A 75 -3.99 -3.12 2.75
N SER A 76 -5.23 -3.12 2.30
CA SER A 76 -6.40 -3.30 3.16
C SER A 76 -7.52 -4.01 2.39
N THR A 77 -8.63 -4.31 3.07
CA THR A 77 -9.79 -4.95 2.44
C THR A 77 -10.75 -3.98 1.73
N ASP A 78 -10.42 -2.69 1.68
CA ASP A 78 -11.22 -1.70 0.97
C ASP A 78 -10.98 -1.77 -0.56
N THR A 79 -11.86 -1.14 -1.32
CA THR A 79 -11.77 -1.11 -2.79
C THR A 79 -10.74 -0.08 -3.26
N GLU A 80 -10.25 -0.25 -4.49
CA GLU A 80 -9.39 0.70 -5.19
C GLU A 80 -10.04 2.09 -5.32
N HIS A 81 -11.38 2.14 -5.43
CA HIS A 81 -12.13 3.40 -5.43
C HIS A 81 -12.18 4.07 -4.05
N SER A 82 -12.23 3.28 -2.97
CA SER A 82 -12.14 3.79 -1.61
C SER A 82 -10.76 4.40 -1.38
N HIS A 83 -9.69 3.70 -1.76
CA HIS A 83 -8.31 4.19 -1.70
C HIS A 83 -8.14 5.49 -2.46
N TRP A 84 -8.62 5.52 -3.71
CA TRP A 84 -8.57 6.71 -4.55
C TRP A 84 -9.28 7.89 -3.91
N GLY A 85 -10.49 7.66 -3.36
CA GLY A 85 -11.25 8.68 -2.67
C GLY A 85 -10.55 9.20 -1.42
N TRP A 86 -9.92 8.33 -0.64
CA TRP A 86 -9.21 8.72 0.57
C TRP A 86 -7.94 9.55 0.28
N LEU A 87 -7.27 9.25 -0.84
CA LEU A 87 -6.16 10.04 -1.40
C LEU A 87 -6.58 11.44 -1.86
N GLN A 88 -7.86 11.68 -2.15
CA GLN A 88 -8.36 13.03 -2.45
C GLN A 88 -8.70 13.85 -1.19
N VAL A 89 -8.68 13.22 0.00
CA VAL A 89 -8.98 13.93 1.24
C VAL A 89 -7.69 14.52 1.83
N PRO A 90 -7.66 15.82 2.15
CA PRO A 90 -6.49 16.45 2.76
C PRO A 90 -6.16 15.87 4.14
N LYS A 91 -4.88 15.86 4.50
CA LYS A 91 -4.37 15.39 5.82
C LYS A 91 -5.10 16.04 7.00
N GLY A 92 -5.39 17.35 6.92
CA GLY A 92 -6.13 18.09 7.96
C GLY A 92 -7.60 17.69 8.14
N LYS A 93 -8.15 16.88 7.23
CA LYS A 93 -9.51 16.33 7.28
C LYS A 93 -9.53 14.81 7.51
N GLY A 94 -8.42 14.23 7.98
CA GLY A 94 -8.30 12.78 8.21
C GLY A 94 -8.04 11.96 6.95
N GLY A 95 -7.60 12.61 5.87
CA GLY A 95 -7.25 11.96 4.61
C GLY A 95 -5.77 11.63 4.45
N ILE A 96 -5.45 11.02 3.32
CA ILE A 96 -4.10 10.56 2.98
C ILE A 96 -3.53 11.22 1.71
N GLU A 97 -4.04 12.39 1.33
CA GLU A 97 -3.46 13.22 0.27
C GLU A 97 -1.94 13.37 0.45
N GLY A 98 -1.19 13.10 -0.62
CA GLY A 98 0.27 13.11 -0.64
C GLY A 98 0.95 11.74 -0.50
N VAL A 99 0.21 10.69 -0.16
CA VAL A 99 0.72 9.31 -0.23
C VAL A 99 0.88 8.87 -1.68
N THR A 100 2.07 8.39 -2.06
CA THR A 100 2.42 8.06 -3.45
C THR A 100 2.77 6.60 -3.68
N TYR A 101 3.13 5.86 -2.62
CA TYR A 101 3.42 4.43 -2.74
C TYR A 101 2.13 3.62 -2.98
N PRO A 102 2.22 2.40 -3.54
CA PRO A 102 1.04 1.61 -3.91
C PRO A 102 0.13 1.25 -2.74
N LEU A 103 -1.19 1.40 -2.94
CA LEU A 103 -2.27 0.97 -2.06
C LEU A 103 -3.05 -0.15 -2.73
N VAL A 104 -2.87 -1.39 -2.27
CA VAL A 104 -3.48 -2.61 -2.81
C VAL A 104 -4.86 -2.84 -2.19
N ALA A 105 -5.84 -3.11 -3.06
CA ALA A 105 -7.22 -3.41 -2.70
C ALA A 105 -7.45 -4.93 -2.60
N ASP A 106 -7.51 -5.47 -1.38
CA ASP A 106 -7.76 -6.88 -1.09
C ASP A 106 -9.26 -7.16 -0.90
N THR A 107 -10.02 -7.02 -1.99
CA THR A 107 -11.48 -7.06 -1.97
C THR A 107 -12.07 -8.48 -1.89
N ASN A 108 -11.27 -9.50 -2.23
CA ASN A 108 -11.70 -10.90 -2.20
C ASN A 108 -11.45 -11.50 -0.81
N LYS A 109 -12.54 -11.71 -0.06
CA LYS A 109 -12.54 -12.39 1.24
C LYS A 109 -12.55 -13.91 1.12
#